data_AF-A0A7S6MLA2-F1
#
_entry.id   AF-A0A7S6MLA2-F1
#
_cell.length_a   1.000
_cell.length_b   1.000
_cell.length_c   1.000
_cell.angle_alpha   90.00
_cell.angle_beta   90.00
_cell.angle_gamma   90.00
#
_symmetry.space_group_name_H-M   'P 1'
#
loop_
_entity.id
_entity.type
_entity.pdbx_description
1 polymer ?
#
loop_
_entity_poly.entity_id
_entity_poly.type
_entity_poly.pdbx_seq_one_letter_code
_entity_poly.pdbx_strand_id
1 'polypeptide(L)'
;MKKYLSGYLLKLIIILMGLSAGLTFAQTKKVEGYQTSQLELKEVQKQLMEKLTNEDRENLRMSQKYWNRFKNADCRSARIGDEAFSCLESRTLERIRHLKERLSKLENQST
;
A
#
# COMPACT_ATOMS: atom_id res chain seq x y z
N MET A 1 27.86 -28.82 38.00
CA MET A 1 26.74 -28.05 37.41
C MET A 1 27.04 -27.62 35.96
N LYS A 2 27.06 -28.54 34.98
CA LYS A 2 27.37 -28.20 33.58
C LYS A 2 26.46 -28.83 32.50
N LYS A 3 25.42 -29.60 32.89
CA LYS A 3 24.56 -30.32 31.92
C LYS A 3 23.18 -29.71 31.68
N TYR A 4 22.77 -28.68 32.43
CA TYR A 4 21.42 -28.09 32.32
C TYR A 4 21.32 -26.81 31.46
N LEU A 5 22.44 -26.16 31.14
CA LEU A 5 22.44 -24.95 30.29
C LEU A 5 22.15 -25.27 28.81
N SER A 6 22.48 -26.47 28.35
CA SER A 6 22.46 -26.83 26.92
C SER A 6 21.05 -26.93 26.33
N GLY A 7 20.06 -27.39 27.10
CA GLY A 7 18.68 -27.56 26.61
C GLY A 7 17.89 -26.25 26.54
N TYR A 8 18.16 -25.33 27.47
CA TYR A 8 17.48 -24.02 27.52
C TYR A 8 17.96 -23.07 26.42
N LEU A 9 19.27 -23.06 26.15
CA LEU A 9 19.86 -22.28 25.05
C LEU A 9 19.35 -22.74 23.68
N LEU A 10 19.21 -24.05 23.45
CA LEU A 10 18.72 -24.58 22.17
C LEU A 10 17.25 -24.21 21.93
N LYS A 11 16.40 -24.26 22.96
CA LYS A 11 15.00 -23.84 22.87
C LYS A 11 14.84 -22.35 22.57
N LEU A 12 15.68 -21.50 23.18
CA LEU A 12 15.68 -20.05 22.89
C LEU A 12 16.04 -19.75 21.43
N ILE A 13 17.02 -20.46 20.86
CA ILE A 13 17.41 -20.30 19.45
C ILE A 13 16.27 -20.68 18.50
N ILE A 14 15.56 -21.77 18.77
CA ILE A 14 14.42 -22.22 17.95
C ILE A 14 13.27 -21.20 18.01
N ILE A 15 12.98 -20.65 19.20
CA ILE A 15 11.95 -19.61 19.38
C ILE A 15 12.32 -18.33 18.62
N LEU A 16 13.59 -17.91 18.69
CA LEU A 16 14.08 -16.72 17.99
C LEU A 16 14.03 -16.87 16.46
N MET A 17 14.38 -18.03 15.92
CA MET A 17 14.34 -18.29 14.47
C MET A 17 12.90 -18.37 13.92
N GLY A 18 11.96 -18.93 14.69
CA GLY A 18 10.55 -18.98 14.31
C GLY A 18 9.89 -17.60 14.26
N LEU A 19 10.25 -16.70 15.19
CA LEU A 19 9.74 -15.33 15.25
C LEU A 19 10.24 -14.46 14.08
N SER A 20 11.50 -14.61 13.67
CA SER A 20 12.07 -13.84 12.55
C SER A 20 11.46 -14.20 11.19
N ALA A 21 11.11 -15.47 10.97
CA ALA A 21 10.47 -15.90 9.73
C ALA A 21 9.08 -15.27 9.56
N GLY A 22 8.23 -15.33 10.60
CA GLY A 22 6.89 -14.75 10.58
C GLY A 22 6.89 -13.23 10.33
N LEU A 23 7.83 -12.50 10.94
CA LEU A 23 8.01 -11.06 10.72
C LEU A 23 8.37 -10.76 9.26
N THR A 24 9.28 -11.55 8.67
CA THR A 24 9.74 -11.36 7.29
C THR A 24 8.62 -11.61 6.28
N PHE A 25 7.80 -12.65 6.49
CA PHE A 25 6.65 -12.93 5.62
C PHE A 25 5.55 -11.86 5.72
N ALA A 26 5.25 -11.37 6.92
CA ALA A 26 4.28 -10.28 7.12
C ALA A 26 4.71 -9.00 6.39
N GLN A 27 6.00 -8.65 6.50
CA GLN A 27 6.59 -7.51 5.80
C GLN A 27 6.51 -7.66 4.27
N THR A 28 6.86 -8.82 3.72
CA THR A 28 6.78 -9.09 2.28
C THR A 28 5.35 -8.93 1.76
N LYS A 29 4.36 -9.50 2.46
CA LYS A 29 2.94 -9.40 2.06
C LYS A 29 2.44 -7.96 2.00
N LYS A 30 2.89 -7.10 2.93
CA LYS A 30 2.48 -5.68 2.96
C LYS A 30 3.11 -4.87 1.84
N VAL A 31 4.37 -5.16 1.50
CA VAL A 31 5.03 -4.55 0.33
C VAL A 31 4.30 -4.95 -0.95
N GLU A 32 3.96 -6.23 -1.11
CA GLU A 32 3.21 -6.75 -2.27
C GLU A 32 1.82 -6.09 -2.40
N GLY A 33 1.08 -5.95 -1.30
CA GLY A 33 -0.23 -5.28 -1.29
C GLY A 33 -0.16 -3.82 -1.75
N TYR A 34 0.83 -3.08 -1.24
CA TYR A 34 1.06 -1.70 -1.69
C TYR A 34 1.47 -1.63 -3.18
N GLN A 35 2.34 -2.53 -3.65
CA GLN A 35 2.73 -2.56 -5.06
C GLN A 35 1.55 -2.88 -5.98
N THR A 36 0.70 -3.83 -5.57
CA THR A 36 -0.49 -4.23 -6.31
C THR A 36 -1.49 -3.08 -6.43
N SER A 37 -1.80 -2.41 -5.31
CA SER A 37 -2.67 -1.23 -5.31
C SER A 37 -2.09 -0.08 -6.14
N GLN A 38 -0.77 0.08 -6.22
CA GLN A 38 -0.16 1.09 -7.09
C GLN A 38 -0.34 0.79 -8.59
N LEU A 39 -0.32 -0.48 -8.99
CA LEU A 39 -0.61 -0.87 -10.37
C LEU A 39 -2.08 -0.62 -10.71
N GLU A 40 -3.00 -1.00 -9.82
CA GLU A 40 -4.42 -0.74 -10.00
C GLU A 40 -4.73 0.76 -10.08
N LEU A 41 -4.11 1.57 -9.23
CA LEU A 41 -4.26 3.02 -9.27
C LEU A 41 -3.87 3.58 -10.64
N LYS A 42 -2.72 3.16 -11.19
CA LYS A 42 -2.28 3.60 -12.52
C LYS A 42 -3.27 3.21 -13.62
N GLU A 43 -3.84 2.01 -13.54
CA GLU A 43 -4.79 1.52 -14.52
C GLU A 43 -6.11 2.32 -14.48
N VAL A 44 -6.68 2.54 -13.30
CA VAL A 44 -7.90 3.37 -13.16
C VAL A 44 -7.65 4.81 -13.64
N GLN A 45 -6.46 5.37 -13.37
CA GLN A 45 -6.09 6.68 -13.88
C GLN A 45 -6.02 6.70 -15.41
N LYS A 46 -5.44 5.67 -16.04
CA LYS A 46 -5.38 5.56 -17.49
C LYS A 46 -6.80 5.56 -18.09
N GLN A 47 -7.71 4.75 -17.55
CA GLN A 47 -9.11 4.70 -18.00
C GLN A 47 -9.82 6.06 -17.87
N LEU A 48 -9.59 6.79 -16.78
CA LEU A 48 -10.10 8.15 -16.64
C LEU A 48 -9.50 9.09 -17.69
N MET A 49 -8.18 9.05 -17.89
CA MET A 49 -7.50 9.91 -18.85
C MET A 49 -8.03 9.72 -20.28
N GLU A 50 -8.49 8.52 -20.64
CA GLU A 50 -9.09 8.26 -21.95
C GLU A 50 -10.46 8.94 -22.13
N LYS A 51 -11.25 9.09 -21.05
CA LYS A 51 -12.62 9.64 -21.08
C LYS A 51 -12.71 11.13 -20.75
N LEU A 52 -11.73 11.68 -20.04
CA LEU A 52 -11.75 13.07 -19.59
C LEU A 52 -11.42 14.08 -20.71
N THR A 53 -11.94 15.30 -20.57
CA THR A 53 -11.55 16.47 -21.38
C THR A 53 -10.08 16.83 -21.13
N ASN A 54 -9.47 17.63 -22.00
CA ASN A 54 -8.07 18.06 -21.81
C ASN A 54 -7.84 18.82 -20.51
N GLU A 55 -8.80 19.68 -20.13
CA GLU A 55 -8.77 20.42 -18.87
C GLU A 55 -8.87 19.46 -17.67
N ASP A 56 -9.83 18.53 -17.69
CA ASP A 56 -10.00 17.56 -16.60
C ASP A 56 -8.82 16.59 -16.49
N ARG A 57 -8.16 16.24 -17.59
CA ARG A 57 -6.93 15.45 -17.59
C ARG A 57 -5.82 16.17 -16.83
N GLU A 58 -5.66 17.48 -17.05
CA GLU A 58 -4.65 18.26 -16.34
C GLU A 58 -5.01 18.41 -14.85
N ASN A 59 -6.28 18.64 -14.54
CA ASN A 59 -6.78 18.63 -13.18
C ASN A 59 -6.53 17.28 -12.48
N LEU A 60 -6.72 16.15 -13.16
CA LEU A 60 -6.42 14.83 -12.63
C LEU A 60 -4.92 14.64 -12.37
N ARG A 61 -4.03 15.07 -13.29
CA ARG A 61 -2.58 15.02 -13.10
C ARG A 61 -2.14 15.83 -11.88
N MET A 62 -2.64 17.05 -11.75
CA MET A 62 -2.31 17.94 -10.65
C MET A 62 -2.87 17.41 -9.32
N SER A 63 -4.13 16.97 -9.31
CA SER A 63 -4.76 16.32 -8.16
C SER A 63 -3.94 15.10 -7.70
N GLN A 64 -3.48 14.26 -8.64
CA GLN A 64 -2.66 13.10 -8.30
C GLN A 64 -1.31 13.49 -7.69
N LYS A 65 -0.64 14.50 -8.26
CA LYS A 65 0.64 15.01 -7.75
C LYS A 65 0.50 15.49 -6.30
N TYR A 66 -0.54 16.24 -5.99
CA TYR A 66 -0.81 16.71 -4.63
C TYR A 66 -1.20 15.57 -3.69
N TRP A 67 -2.06 14.65 -4.14
CA TRP A 67 -2.44 13.49 -3.36
C TRP A 67 -1.23 12.62 -2.99
N ASN A 68 -0.29 12.40 -3.91
CA ASN A 68 0.94 11.64 -3.63
C ASN A 68 1.76 12.31 -2.52
N ARG A 69 1.90 13.64 -2.54
CA ARG A 69 2.59 14.40 -1.48
C ARG A 69 1.88 14.28 -0.14
N PHE A 70 0.55 14.42 -0.16
CA PHE A 70 -0.29 14.26 1.02
C PHE A 70 -0.14 12.85 1.61
N LYS A 71 -0.34 11.80 0.82
CA LYS A 71 -0.18 10.39 1.24
C LYS A 71 1.17 10.15 1.91
N ASN A 72 2.25 10.64 1.30
CA ASN A 72 3.60 10.45 1.84
C ASN A 72 3.87 11.28 3.11
N ALA A 73 3.14 12.37 3.35
CA ALA A 73 3.20 13.12 4.59
C ALA A 73 2.36 12.45 5.69
N ASP A 74 1.17 11.98 5.33
CA ASP A 74 0.21 11.31 6.21
C ASP A 74 0.78 9.98 6.75
N CYS A 75 1.36 9.17 5.87
CA CYS A 75 2.00 7.91 6.26
C CYS A 75 3.42 8.08 6.84
N ARG A 76 3.91 9.31 7.02
CA ARG A 76 5.28 9.57 7.48
C ARG A 76 5.47 9.28 8.97
N SER A 77 4.40 9.37 9.75
CA SER A 77 4.39 9.12 11.21
C SER A 77 4.25 7.63 11.56
N ALA A 78 3.86 6.77 10.61
CA ALA A 78 3.93 5.32 10.76
C ALA A 78 5.41 4.93 10.84
N ARG A 79 5.94 4.83 12.05
CA ARG A 79 7.37 4.62 12.32
C ARG A 79 7.82 3.29 11.69
N ILE A 80 8.77 3.38 10.76
CA ILE A 80 9.62 2.33 10.15
C ILE A 80 9.09 0.88 10.25
N GLY A 81 8.66 0.30 9.13
CA GLY A 81 8.30 -1.11 9.00
C GLY A 81 6.92 -1.34 8.37
N ASP A 82 6.27 -2.45 8.72
CA ASP A 82 5.00 -2.95 8.15
C ASP A 82 3.82 -1.96 8.24
N GLU A 83 3.86 -1.05 9.21
CA GLU A 83 2.85 -0.01 9.40
C GLU A 83 2.88 1.05 8.30
N ALA A 84 4.08 1.37 7.77
CA ALA A 84 4.22 2.35 6.70
C ALA A 84 3.58 1.84 5.40
N PHE A 85 3.84 0.58 5.02
CA PHE A 85 3.24 -0.02 3.84
C PHE A 85 1.73 -0.23 4.00
N SER A 86 1.26 -0.57 5.20
CA SER A 86 -0.18 -0.68 5.48
C SER A 86 -0.90 0.66 5.32
N CYS A 87 -0.32 1.77 5.81
CA CYS A 87 -0.87 3.10 5.59
C CYS A 87 -0.87 3.45 4.09
N LEU A 88 0.26 3.27 3.40
CA LEU A 88 0.39 3.58 1.98
C LEU A 88 -0.60 2.80 1.12
N GLU A 89 -0.79 1.51 1.38
CA GLU A 89 -1.78 0.65 0.74
C GLU A 89 -3.20 1.17 1.00
N SER A 90 -3.56 1.41 2.26
CA SER A 90 -4.90 1.89 2.65
C SER A 90 -5.26 3.20 1.95
N ARG A 91 -4.37 4.20 1.97
CA ARG A 91 -4.61 5.48 1.27
C ARG A 91 -4.74 5.27 -0.24
N THR A 92 -3.95 4.36 -0.82
CA THR A 92 -3.99 4.03 -2.26
C THR A 92 -5.32 3.40 -2.65
N LEU A 93 -5.83 2.46 -1.84
CA LEU A 93 -7.15 1.83 -2.05
C LEU A 93 -8.30 2.85 -1.94
N GLU A 94 -8.23 3.79 -0.99
CA GLU A 94 -9.22 4.87 -0.88
C GLU A 94 -9.24 5.75 -2.15
N ARG A 95 -8.05 6.10 -2.66
CA ARG A 95 -7.93 6.87 -3.91
C ARG A 95 -8.49 6.10 -5.10
N ILE A 96 -8.21 4.81 -5.21
CA ILE A 96 -8.78 3.93 -6.25
C ILE A 96 -10.30 3.97 -6.21
N ARG A 97 -10.91 3.82 -5.02
CA ARG A 97 -12.37 3.87 -4.85
C ARG A 97 -12.94 5.19 -5.39
N HIS A 98 -12.37 6.32 -4.99
CA HIS A 98 -12.82 7.62 -5.47
C HIS A 98 -12.69 7.81 -6.99
N LEU A 99 -11.62 7.30 -7.59
CA LEU A 99 -11.42 7.38 -9.04
C LEU A 99 -12.38 6.44 -9.80
N LYS A 100 -12.66 5.25 -9.26
CA LYS A 100 -13.68 4.33 -9.81
C LYS A 100 -15.09 4.92 -9.72
N GLU A 101 -15.43 5.58 -8.61
CA GLU A 101 -16.71 6.30 -8.47
C GLU A 101 -16.84 7.40 -9.54
N ARG A 102 -15.77 8.15 -9.82
CA ARG A 102 -15.76 9.13 -10.91
C ARG A 102 -15.91 8.48 -12.28
N LEU A 103 -15.21 7.37 -12.52
CA LEU A 103 -15.28 6.63 -13.78
C LEU A 103 -16.71 6.15 -14.06
N SER A 104 -17.35 5.51 -13.08
CA SER A 104 -18.73 5.04 -13.20
C SER A 104 -19.72 6.17 -13.50
N LYS A 105 -19.55 7.35 -12.88
CA LYS A 105 -20.37 8.52 -13.19
C LYS A 105 -20.22 8.98 -14.64
N LEU A 106 -19.01 8.94 -15.20
CA LEU A 106 -18.78 9.30 -16.60
C LEU A 106 -19.40 8.29 -17.56
N GLU A 107 -19.35 7.00 -17.22
CA GLU A 107 -19.98 5.93 -18.01
C GLU A 107 -21.50 6.06 -18.05
N ASN A 108 -22.12 6.31 -16.89
CA ASN A 108 -23.57 6.49 -16.77
C ASN A 108 -24.10 7.81 -17.35
N GLN A 109 -23.23 8.79 -17.60
CA GLN A 109 -23.58 10.06 -18.28
C GLN A 109 -23.47 9.95 -19.81
N SER A 110 -22.82 8.89 -20.31
CA SER A 110 -22.61 8.66 -21.74
C SER A 110 -23.69 7.76 -22.35
N THR A 111 -24.73 7.40 -21.57
CA THR A 111 -25.91 6.62 -21.97
C THR A 111 -27.15 7.51 -21.92
#